data_AF-A0A6P2KIS9-F1
#
_entry.id   AF-A0A6P2KIS9-F1
#
_cell.length_a   1.000
_cell.length_b   1.000
_cell.length_c   1.000
_cell.angle_alpha   90.00
_cell.angle_beta   90.00
_cell.angle_gamma   90.00
#
_symmetry.space_group_name_H-M   'P 1'
#
loop_
_entity.id
_entity.type
_entity.pdbx_description
1 polymer ?
#
loop_
_entity_poly.entity_id
_entity_poly.type
_entity_poly.pdbx_seq_one_letter_code
_entity_poly.pdbx_strand_id
1 'polypeptide(L)'
;MTQRINYFQQSPELTKKLVELDGLFQKTTIETPIRELVEIRASQLNGCAFCVDMHTKMAKIHGERELRLHHVAIWRESTLFSPRERAALEWTEALTHLPTHGVPDDLYERVRAHYAEKELSDLTFLVGAINCWNRLNVAFRIVPGSFDKMFGLDKANLE
;
A
#
# COMPACT_ATOMS: atom_id res chain seq x y z
N MET A 1 2.23 -19.94 -10.84
CA MET A 1 0.80 -19.66 -10.63
C MET A 1 0.21 -19.22 -11.95
N THR A 2 -1.02 -19.63 -12.29
CA THR A 2 -1.71 -19.16 -13.51
C THR A 2 -2.80 -18.17 -13.12
N GLN A 3 -2.86 -17.04 -13.82
CA GLN A 3 -3.92 -16.04 -13.68
C GLN A 3 -5.29 -16.66 -13.98
N ARG A 4 -6.30 -16.30 -13.17
CA ARG A 4 -7.68 -16.80 -13.32
C ARG A 4 -8.48 -15.97 -14.33
N ILE A 5 -8.61 -14.67 -14.07
CA ILE A 5 -9.36 -13.73 -14.91
C ILE A 5 -8.49 -12.48 -15.14
N ASN A 6 -8.52 -11.96 -16.36
CA ASN A 6 -7.90 -10.67 -16.67
C ASN A 6 -8.89 -9.53 -16.49
N TYR A 7 -9.03 -9.01 -15.27
CA TYR A 7 -9.98 -7.93 -14.97
C TYR A 7 -9.64 -6.60 -15.66
N PHE A 8 -8.37 -6.38 -16.08
CA PHE A 8 -8.02 -5.25 -16.93
C PHE A 8 -8.75 -5.29 -18.28
N GLN A 9 -8.97 -6.49 -18.82
CA GLN A 9 -9.72 -6.70 -20.07
C GLN A 9 -11.23 -6.83 -19.84
N GLN A 10 -11.65 -7.48 -18.75
CA GLN A 10 -13.07 -7.72 -18.48
C GLN A 10 -13.78 -6.49 -17.87
N SER A 11 -13.04 -5.58 -17.24
CA SER A 11 -13.58 -4.38 -16.59
C SER A 11 -12.65 -3.17 -16.77
N PRO A 12 -12.38 -2.76 -18.03
CA PRO A 12 -11.39 -1.72 -18.33
C PRO A 12 -11.79 -0.35 -17.78
N GLU A 13 -13.08 0.02 -17.77
CA GLU A 13 -13.54 1.31 -17.27
C GLU A 13 -13.37 1.43 -15.75
N LEU A 14 -13.68 0.37 -15.01
CA LEU A 14 -13.48 0.32 -13.55
C LEU A 14 -12.00 0.36 -13.21
N THR A 15 -11.19 -0.41 -13.93
CA THR A 15 -9.75 -0.45 -13.73
C THR A 15 -9.11 0.91 -14.02
N LYS A 16 -9.53 1.57 -15.10
CA LYS A 16 -9.09 2.92 -15.44
C LYS A 16 -9.37 3.91 -14.31
N LYS A 17 -10.55 3.85 -13.69
CA LYS A 17 -10.90 4.74 -12.56
C LYS A 17 -10.02 4.51 -11.34
N LEU A 18 -9.66 3.26 -11.06
CA LEU A 18 -8.75 2.94 -9.96
C LEU A 18 -7.33 3.46 -10.23
N VAL A 19 -6.81 3.29 -11.46
CA VAL A 19 -5.52 3.87 -11.87
C VAL A 19 -5.53 5.41 -11.84
N GLU A 20 -6.64 6.03 -12.27
CA GLU A 20 -6.81 7.48 -12.17
C GLU A 20 -6.75 7.96 -10.70
N LEU A 21 -7.37 7.21 -9.77
CA LEU A 21 -7.27 7.48 -8.34
C LEU A 21 -5.82 7.39 -7.86
N ASP A 22 -5.06 6.36 -8.25
CA ASP A 22 -3.66 6.21 -7.85
C ASP A 22 -2.80 7.40 -8.33
N GLY A 23 -3.05 7.88 -9.54
CA GLY A 23 -2.39 9.07 -10.08
C GLY A 23 -2.65 10.36 -9.29
N LEU A 24 -3.75 10.44 -8.53
CA LEU A 24 -4.04 11.58 -7.67
C LEU A 24 -3.18 11.59 -6.40
N PHE A 25 -2.71 10.44 -5.92
CA PHE A 25 -1.87 10.41 -4.72
C PHE A 25 -0.60 11.22 -4.89
N GLN A 26 -0.02 11.28 -6.10
CA GLN A 26 1.14 12.13 -6.42
C GLN A 26 0.92 13.63 -6.16
N LYS A 27 -0.34 14.07 -6.06
CA LYS A 27 -0.73 15.45 -5.76
C LYS A 27 -1.11 15.68 -4.29
N THR A 28 -1.14 14.61 -3.50
CA THR A 28 -1.43 14.71 -2.05
C THR A 28 -0.20 15.17 -1.28
N THR A 29 -0.40 15.63 -0.06
CA THR A 29 0.68 16.06 0.84
C THR A 29 1.29 14.90 1.63
N ILE A 30 0.78 13.67 1.45
CA ILE A 30 1.38 12.48 2.04
C ILE A 30 2.67 12.16 1.30
N GLU A 31 3.75 12.06 2.07
CA GLU A 31 5.11 11.86 1.60
C GLU A 31 5.26 10.49 0.93
N THR A 32 5.95 10.44 -0.22
CA THR A 32 6.19 9.18 -0.96
C THR A 32 6.65 8.01 -0.08
N PRO A 33 7.61 8.19 0.86
CA PRO A 33 8.03 7.08 1.73
C PRO A 33 6.88 6.50 2.56
N ILE A 34 5.97 7.33 3.09
CA ILE A 34 4.82 6.85 3.86
C ILE A 34 3.89 6.05 2.95
N ARG A 35 3.65 6.52 1.72
CA ARG A 35 2.75 5.82 0.79
C ARG A 35 3.23 4.41 0.48
N GLU A 36 4.52 4.28 0.17
CA GLU A 36 5.14 2.99 -0.14
C GLU A 36 5.06 2.03 1.07
N LEU A 37 5.33 2.52 2.29
CA LEU A 37 5.21 1.70 3.50
C LEU A 37 3.77 1.21 3.73
N VAL A 38 2.79 2.08 3.54
CA VAL A 38 1.35 1.77 3.67
C VAL A 38 0.96 0.68 2.66
N GLU A 39 1.34 0.86 1.39
CA GLU A 39 1.00 -0.06 0.31
C GLU A 39 1.63 -1.44 0.52
N ILE A 40 2.90 -1.48 0.92
CA ILE A 40 3.60 -2.72 1.27
C ILE A 40 2.91 -3.38 2.47
N ARG A 41 2.64 -2.64 3.55
CA ARG A 41 2.11 -3.22 4.79
C ARG A 41 0.71 -3.80 4.61
N ALA A 42 -0.19 -3.06 3.96
CA ALA A 42 -1.53 -3.55 3.65
C ALA A 42 -1.46 -4.82 2.78
N SER A 43 -0.57 -4.83 1.78
CA SER A 43 -0.38 -5.97 0.89
C SER A 43 0.16 -7.21 1.60
N GLN A 44 1.06 -7.04 2.58
CA GLN A 44 1.55 -8.12 3.43
C GLN A 44 0.42 -8.72 4.27
N LEU A 45 -0.40 -7.89 4.90
CA LEU A 45 -1.55 -8.36 5.71
C LEU A 45 -2.58 -9.11 4.87
N ASN A 46 -2.86 -8.63 3.66
CA ASN A 46 -3.82 -9.25 2.74
C ASN A 46 -3.25 -10.45 1.97
N GLY A 47 -1.95 -10.76 2.10
CA GLY A 47 -1.30 -11.84 1.34
C GLY A 47 -1.26 -11.61 -0.18
N CYS A 48 -1.25 -10.36 -0.64
CA CYS A 48 -1.13 -10.05 -2.07
C CYS A 48 0.34 -10.08 -2.52
N ALA A 49 0.85 -11.25 -2.90
CA ALA A 49 2.24 -11.40 -3.37
C ALA A 49 2.57 -10.48 -4.57
N PHE A 50 1.64 -10.30 -5.50
CA PHE A 50 1.80 -9.37 -6.62
C PHE A 50 2.04 -7.93 -6.15
N CYS A 51 1.25 -7.48 -5.18
CA CYS A 51 1.31 -6.13 -4.67
C CYS A 51 2.57 -5.92 -3.82
N VAL A 52 2.93 -6.90 -2.97
CA VAL A 52 4.20 -6.85 -2.21
C VAL A 52 5.39 -6.74 -3.16
N ASP A 53 5.44 -7.55 -4.22
CA ASP A 53 6.50 -7.52 -5.24
C ASP A 53 6.62 -6.14 -5.91
N MET A 54 5.50 -5.62 -6.43
CA MET A 54 5.45 -4.32 -7.09
C MET A 54 5.87 -3.17 -6.18
N HIS A 55 5.23 -3.02 -5.02
CA HIS A 55 5.49 -1.88 -4.13
C HIS A 55 6.88 -1.97 -3.47
N THR A 56 7.43 -3.18 -3.25
CA THR A 56 8.82 -3.31 -2.79
C THR A 56 9.82 -2.78 -3.84
N LYS A 57 9.60 -3.11 -5.12
CA LYS A 57 10.43 -2.62 -6.23
C LYS A 57 10.30 -1.11 -6.39
N MET A 58 9.09 -0.58 -6.33
CA MET A 58 8.83 0.87 -6.38
C MET A 58 9.52 1.61 -5.24
N ALA A 59 9.34 1.16 -3.99
CA ALA A 59 9.99 1.75 -2.83
C ALA A 59 11.52 1.77 -2.97
N LYS A 60 12.14 0.69 -3.46
CA LYS A 60 13.58 0.63 -3.71
C LYS A 60 14.02 1.63 -4.80
N ILE A 61 13.28 1.72 -5.91
CA ILE A 61 13.54 2.70 -6.97
C ILE A 61 13.42 4.14 -6.45
N HIS A 62 12.47 4.39 -5.54
CA HIS A 62 12.28 5.67 -4.88
C HIS A 62 13.27 5.95 -3.73
N GLY A 63 14.24 5.05 -3.49
CA GLY A 63 15.33 5.25 -2.54
C GLY A 63 15.02 4.85 -1.09
N GLU A 64 13.98 4.05 -0.85
CA GLU A 64 13.75 3.47 0.48
C GLU A 64 14.89 2.50 0.85
N ARG A 65 15.23 2.48 2.14
CA ARG A 65 16.34 1.71 2.69
C ARG A 65 15.96 0.25 2.82
N GLU A 66 16.84 -0.64 2.38
CA GLU A 66 16.60 -2.10 2.35
C GLU A 66 16.16 -2.67 3.70
N LEU A 67 16.85 -2.29 4.79
CA LEU A 67 16.52 -2.78 6.12
C LEU A 67 15.08 -2.40 6.56
N ARG A 68 14.56 -1.26 6.13
CA ARG A 68 13.18 -0.86 6.41
C ARG A 68 12.17 -1.67 5.64
N LEU A 69 12.46 -2.04 4.39
CA LEU A 69 11.60 -2.93 3.61
C LEU A 69 11.43 -4.30 4.28
N HIS A 70 12.48 -4.80 4.94
CA HIS A 70 12.38 -6.01 5.75
C HIS A 70 11.64 -5.79 7.08
N HIS A 71 11.88 -4.64 7.73
CA HIS A 71 11.30 -4.36 9.05
C HIS A 71 9.83 -3.92 9.01
N VAL A 72 9.30 -3.47 7.87
CA VAL A 72 7.91 -2.96 7.80
C VAL A 72 6.89 -4.00 8.25
N ALA A 73 7.15 -5.30 8.04
CA ALA A 73 6.29 -6.38 8.50
C ALA A 73 6.19 -6.50 10.03
N ILE A 74 7.21 -5.99 10.73
CA ILE A 74 7.41 -6.05 12.18
C ILE A 74 7.71 -4.65 12.75
N TRP A 75 7.15 -3.61 12.13
CA TRP A 75 7.51 -2.21 12.36
C TRP A 75 7.40 -1.76 13.82
N ARG A 76 6.50 -2.39 14.60
CA ARG A 76 6.27 -2.07 16.02
C ARG A 76 7.54 -2.25 16.86
N GLU A 77 8.33 -3.28 16.56
CA GLU A 77 9.60 -3.61 17.23
C GLU A 77 10.81 -2.90 16.61
N SER A 78 10.62 -2.16 15.50
CA SER A 78 11.70 -1.47 14.83
C SER A 78 11.80 0.00 15.25
N THR A 79 13.03 0.43 15.58
CA THR A 79 13.39 1.83 15.84
C THR A 79 13.58 2.66 14.56
N LEU A 80 13.41 2.07 13.38
CA LEU A 80 13.71 2.72 12.10
C LEU A 80 12.58 3.61 11.55
N PHE A 81 11.41 3.62 12.19
CA PHE A 81 10.23 4.34 11.76
C PHE A 81 9.92 5.52 12.69
N SER A 82 9.69 6.68 12.11
CA SER A 82 9.33 7.90 12.85
C SER A 82 7.93 7.78 13.48
N PRO A 83 7.58 8.61 14.48
CA PRO A 83 6.24 8.62 15.07
C PRO A 83 5.11 8.79 14.03
N ARG A 84 5.31 9.65 13.02
CA ARG A 84 4.34 9.85 11.93
C ARG A 84 4.18 8.59 11.08
N GLU A 85 5.27 7.95 10.67
CA GLU A 85 5.22 6.67 9.93
C GLU A 85 4.54 5.56 10.73
N ARG A 86 4.81 5.49 12.03
CA ARG A 86 4.18 4.54 12.96
C ARG A 86 2.68 4.76 13.04
N ALA A 87 2.23 6.02 13.10
CA ALA A 87 0.80 6.36 13.07
C ALA A 87 0.14 5.95 11.74
N ALA A 88 0.79 6.18 10.59
CA ALA A 88 0.28 5.68 9.31
C ALA A 88 0.20 4.16 9.25
N LEU A 89 1.20 3.46 9.76
CA LEU A 89 1.21 1.99 9.80
C LEU A 89 0.11 1.47 10.74
N GLU A 90 -0.08 2.07 11.92
CA GLU A 90 -1.18 1.72 12.84
C GLU A 90 -2.55 1.91 12.17
N TRP A 91 -2.75 3.04 11.48
CA TRP A 91 -3.96 3.31 10.70
C TRP A 91 -4.17 2.29 9.57
N THR A 92 -3.09 1.93 8.87
CA THR A 92 -3.10 0.95 7.79
C THR A 92 -3.52 -0.43 8.27
N GLU A 93 -2.97 -0.91 9.40
CA GLU A 93 -3.35 -2.21 9.95
C GLU A 93 -4.82 -2.22 10.38
N ALA A 94 -5.30 -1.17 11.05
CA ALA A 94 -6.67 -1.04 11.51
C ALA A 94 -7.69 -1.01 10.37
N LEU A 95 -7.40 -0.30 9.27
CA LEU A 95 -8.30 -0.22 8.13
C LEU A 95 -8.19 -1.40 7.15
N THR A 96 -7.05 -2.10 7.15
CA THR A 96 -6.88 -3.33 6.35
C THR A 96 -7.69 -4.47 6.97
N HIS A 97 -7.60 -4.62 8.30
CA HIS A 97 -8.43 -5.56 9.08
C HIS A 97 -9.38 -4.77 9.99
N LEU A 98 -10.47 -4.27 9.41
CA LEU A 98 -11.47 -3.49 10.13
C LEU A 98 -11.97 -4.23 11.38
N PRO A 99 -11.86 -3.63 12.58
CA PRO A 99 -12.45 -4.20 13.78
C PRO A 99 -13.96 -4.27 13.66
N THR A 100 -14.58 -5.21 14.38
CA THR A 100 -16.03 -5.47 14.33
C THR A 100 -16.89 -4.23 14.63
N HIS A 101 -16.38 -3.31 15.45
CA HIS A 101 -17.09 -2.10 15.88
C HIS A 101 -16.54 -0.82 15.21
N GLY A 102 -15.76 -0.96 14.14
CA GLY A 102 -15.09 0.17 13.49
C GLY A 102 -13.78 0.54 14.19
N VAL A 103 -13.23 1.69 13.82
CA VAL A 103 -11.96 2.17 14.38
C VAL A 103 -12.19 2.73 15.78
N PRO A 104 -11.45 2.27 16.82
CA PRO A 104 -11.55 2.82 18.17
C PRO A 104 -11.16 4.30 18.23
N ASP A 105 -11.87 5.09 19.03
CA ASP A 105 -11.63 6.53 19.19
C ASP A 105 -10.19 6.82 19.65
N ASP A 106 -9.65 6.02 20.57
CA ASP A 106 -8.29 6.19 21.06
C ASP A 106 -7.23 5.98 19.97
N LEU A 107 -7.47 5.06 19.04
CA LEU A 107 -6.62 4.85 17.86
C LEU A 107 -6.75 6.04 16.91
N TYR A 108 -7.98 6.47 16.63
CA TYR A 108 -8.24 7.64 15.79
C TYR A 108 -7.51 8.88 16.32
N GLU A 109 -7.65 9.20 17.61
CA GLU A 109 -7.02 10.37 18.24
C GLU A 109 -5.49 10.28 18.20
N ARG A 110 -4.91 9.10 18.46
CA ARG A 110 -3.45 8.90 18.34
C ARG A 110 -2.95 9.18 16.93
N VAL A 111 -3.63 8.66 15.90
CA VAL A 111 -3.23 8.88 14.51
C VAL A 111 -3.47 10.34 14.11
N ARG A 112 -4.62 10.90 14.47
CA ARG A 112 -5.01 12.29 14.15
C ARG A 112 -4.03 13.32 14.72
N ALA A 113 -3.38 13.03 15.85
CA ALA A 113 -2.33 13.88 16.41
C ALA A 113 -1.11 14.06 15.49
N HIS A 114 -0.91 13.17 14.52
CA HIS A 114 0.22 13.22 13.57
C HIS A 114 -0.13 13.74 12.18
N TYR A 115 -1.42 13.90 11.86
CA TYR A 115 -1.90 14.22 10.51
C TYR A 115 -2.97 15.30 10.54
N ALA A 116 -2.87 16.29 9.66
CA ALA A 116 -3.98 17.21 9.40
C ALA A 116 -5.19 16.48 8.79
N GLU A 117 -6.38 17.07 8.84
CA GLU A 117 -7.62 16.40 8.39
C GLU A 117 -7.55 15.96 6.93
N LYS A 118 -7.03 16.82 6.05
CA LYS A 118 -6.82 16.48 4.66
C LYS A 118 -5.83 15.32 4.49
N GLU A 119 -4.74 15.33 5.27
CA GLU A 119 -3.74 14.26 5.20
C GLU A 119 -4.31 12.92 5.66
N LEU A 120 -5.05 12.90 6.78
CA LEU A 120 -5.69 11.68 7.27
C LEU A 120 -6.76 11.16 6.31
N SER A 121 -7.49 12.06 5.66
CA SER A 121 -8.42 11.71 4.57
C SER A 121 -7.66 11.08 3.39
N ASP A 122 -6.61 11.73 2.89
CA ASP A 122 -5.80 11.22 1.77
C ASP A 122 -5.16 9.86 2.11
N LEU A 123 -4.63 9.70 3.33
CA LEU A 123 -4.09 8.44 3.85
C LEU A 123 -5.17 7.34 3.91
N THR A 124 -6.39 7.68 4.31
CA THR A 124 -7.52 6.73 4.35
C THR A 124 -7.90 6.27 2.94
N PHE A 125 -7.93 7.19 1.97
CA PHE A 125 -8.12 6.82 0.56
C PHE A 125 -7.01 5.92 0.04
N LEU A 126 -5.75 6.18 0.41
CA LEU A 126 -4.62 5.33 0.04
C LEU A 126 -4.80 3.90 0.58
N VAL A 127 -5.13 3.76 1.87
CA VAL A 127 -5.36 2.43 2.48
C VAL A 127 -6.53 1.72 1.80
N GLY A 128 -7.61 2.44 1.46
CA GLY A 128 -8.74 1.89 0.73
C GLY A 128 -8.39 1.43 -0.69
N ALA A 129 -7.62 2.23 -1.41
CA ALA A 129 -7.17 1.93 -2.77
C ALA A 129 -6.30 0.66 -2.81
N ILE A 130 -5.28 0.56 -1.95
CA ILE A 130 -4.44 -0.64 -1.91
C ILE A 130 -5.23 -1.88 -1.48
N ASN A 131 -6.18 -1.73 -0.55
CA ASN A 131 -7.07 -2.82 -0.15
C ASN A 131 -7.96 -3.30 -1.31
N CYS A 132 -8.39 -2.40 -2.19
CA CYS A 132 -9.11 -2.75 -3.42
C CYS A 132 -8.21 -3.54 -4.38
N TRP A 133 -7.00 -3.03 -4.67
CA TRP A 133 -6.02 -3.72 -5.51
C TRP A 133 -5.66 -5.11 -4.99
N ASN A 134 -5.41 -5.23 -3.67
CA ASN A 134 -5.12 -6.51 -3.03
C ASN A 134 -6.25 -7.53 -3.27
N ARG A 135 -7.52 -7.12 -3.11
CA ARG A 135 -8.68 -8.00 -3.34
C ARG A 135 -8.75 -8.48 -4.78
N LEU A 136 -8.59 -7.57 -5.76
CA LEU A 136 -8.59 -7.92 -7.19
C LEU A 136 -7.43 -8.88 -7.53
N ASN A 137 -6.22 -8.53 -7.11
CA ASN A 137 -5.01 -9.28 -7.48
C ASN A 137 -4.96 -10.67 -6.83
N VAL A 138 -5.40 -10.80 -5.58
CA VAL A 138 -5.51 -12.09 -4.88
C VAL A 138 -6.63 -12.94 -5.49
N ALA A 139 -7.83 -12.37 -5.70
CA ALA A 139 -8.97 -13.11 -6.24
C ALA A 139 -8.64 -13.72 -7.61
N PHE A 140 -7.95 -12.96 -8.46
CA PHE A 140 -7.64 -13.34 -9.84
C PHE A 140 -6.23 -13.91 -10.05
N ARG A 141 -5.45 -14.08 -8.99
CA ARG A 141 -4.10 -14.69 -9.01
C ARG A 141 -3.17 -14.03 -10.03
N ILE A 142 -3.10 -12.70 -10.02
CA ILE A 142 -2.13 -11.98 -10.84
C ILE A 142 -0.72 -12.43 -10.44
N VAL A 143 0.14 -12.64 -11.44
CA VAL A 143 1.46 -13.24 -11.24
C VAL A 143 2.46 -12.15 -10.82
N PRO A 144 3.14 -12.26 -9.67
CA PRO A 144 4.20 -11.32 -9.27
C PRO A 144 5.24 -11.13 -10.38
N GLY A 145 5.73 -9.91 -10.56
CA GLY A 145 6.67 -9.55 -11.64
C GLY A 145 6.06 -9.46 -13.05
N SER A 146 4.81 -9.88 -13.29
CA SER A 146 4.25 -9.93 -14.66
C SER A 146 4.09 -8.56 -15.32
N PHE A 147 4.23 -7.47 -14.56
CA PHE A 147 4.10 -6.09 -15.04
C PHE A 147 5.41 -5.29 -14.93
N ASP A 148 6.52 -5.90 -14.53
CA ASP A 148 7.75 -5.15 -14.20
C ASP A 148 8.27 -4.34 -15.37
N LYS A 149 8.38 -4.95 -16.55
CA LYS A 149 8.82 -4.26 -17.76
C LYS A 149 7.89 -3.10 -18.15
N MET A 150 6.59 -3.25 -17.92
CA MET A 150 5.61 -2.22 -18.26
C MET A 150 5.76 -0.99 -17.36
N PHE A 151 6.07 -1.20 -16.09
CA PHE A 151 6.23 -0.14 -15.10
C PHE A 151 7.70 0.27 -14.86
N GLY A 152 8.66 -0.37 -15.52
CA GLY A 152 10.09 -0.13 -15.33
C GLY A 152 10.63 -0.58 -13.97
N LEU A 153 9.99 -1.58 -13.35
CA LEU A 153 10.35 -2.11 -12.03
C LEU A 153 11.58 -3.04 -12.05
N ASP A 154 11.99 -3.47 -13.24
CA ASP A 154 13.24 -4.18 -13.49
C ASP A 154 14.46 -3.37 -13.02
N LYS A 155 14.36 -2.04 -13.02
CA LYS A 155 15.40 -1.12 -12.49
C LYS A 155 15.64 -1.28 -10.99
N ALA A 156 14.74 -1.95 -10.26
CA ALA A 156 14.95 -2.24 -8.85
C ALA A 156 16.11 -3.21 -8.61
N ASN A 157 16.50 -4.02 -9.61
CA ASN A 157 17.59 -5.01 -9.49
C ASN A 157 17.39 -5.95 -8.27
N LEU A 158 16.21 -6.54 -8.15
CA LEU A 158 15.83 -7.51 -7.10
C LEU A 158 15.64 -8.94 -7.64
N GLU A 159 15.93 -9.15 -8.93
CA GLU A 159 15.85 -10.44 -9.63
C GLU A 159 17.23 -11.08 -9.80
#